data_AF-A0A352JJI7-F1
#
_entry.id   AF-A0A352JJI7-F1
#
_cell.length_a   1.000
_cell.length_b   1.000
_cell.length_c   1.000
_cell.angle_alpha   90.00
_cell.angle_beta   90.00
_cell.angle_gamma   90.00
#
_symmetry.space_group_name_H-M   'P 1'
#
loop_
_entity.id
_entity.type
_entity.pdbx_description
1 polymer ?
#
loop_
_entity_poly.entity_id
_entity_poly.type
_entity_poly.pdbx_seq_one_letter_code
_entity_poly.pdbx_strand_id
1 'polypeptide(L)' 'MANQPKNQLFYGDNLEVLRRHIKDESVDLCYIDPPFNSKRYYNQIYNNIGKEEQAQAQ' A
#
# COMPACT_ATOMS: atom_id res chain seq x y z
N MET A 1 20.08 -4.80 23.71
CA MET A 1 18.69 -4.82 23.21
C MET A 1 18.78 -4.86 21.69
N ALA A 2 18.17 -5.85 21.03
CA ALA A 2 18.33 -6.04 19.60
C ALA A 2 17.82 -4.82 18.82
N ASN A 3 18.66 -4.29 17.93
CA ASN A 3 18.38 -3.14 17.09
C ASN A 3 17.31 -3.53 16.07
N GLN A 4 16.02 -3.32 16.37
CA GLN A 4 14.96 -3.57 15.39
C GLN A 4 15.16 -2.65 14.18
N PRO A 5 14.98 -3.17 12.95
CA PRO A 5 15.05 -2.32 11.76
C PRO A 5 13.98 -1.23 11.86
N LYS A 6 14.40 0.02 11.62
CA LYS A 6 13.54 1.20 11.68
C LYS A 6 12.34 1.09 10.73
N ASN A 7 12.52 0.42 9.59
CA ASN A 7 11.51 0.23 8.57
C ASN A 7 11.02 -1.22 8.59
N GLN A 8 9.71 -1.41 8.47
CA GLN A 8 9.06 -2.73 8.49
C GLN A 8 8.12 -2.85 7.29
N LEU A 9 8.08 -4.04 6.69
CA LEU A 9 7.18 -4.39 5.60
C LEU A 9 6.34 -5.60 6.03
N PHE A 10 5.02 -5.49 5.88
CA PHE A 10 4.06 -6.54 6.21
C PHE A 10 3.35 -6.99 4.94
N TYR A 11 3.08 -8.29 4.82
CA TYR A 11 2.34 -8.88 3.70
C TYR A 11 1.09 -9.61 4.23
N GLY A 12 -0.09 -9.27 3.71
CA GLY A 12 -1.36 -9.87 4.10
C GLY A 12 -2.53 -8.90 3.99
N ASP A 13 -3.67 -9.32 4.56
CA ASP A 13 -4.83 -8.45 4.75
C ASP A 13 -4.48 -7.27 5.66
N ASN A 14 -4.83 -6.06 5.25
CA ASN A 14 -4.41 -4.85 5.97
C ASN A 14 -5.01 -4.76 7.38
N LEU A 15 -6.25 -5.22 7.58
CA LEU A 15 -6.94 -5.13 8.85
C LEU A 15 -6.36 -6.13 9.85
N GLU A 16 -6.02 -7.33 9.40
CA GLU A 16 -5.33 -8.34 10.20
C GLU A 16 -3.91 -7.88 10.58
N VAL A 17 -3.17 -7.32 9.63
CA VAL A 17 -1.82 -6.81 9.86
C VAL A 17 -1.82 -5.68 10.89
N LEU A 18 -2.67 -4.67 10.70
CA LEU A 18 -2.76 -3.52 11.61
C LEU A 18 -3.07 -3.98 13.05
N ARG A 19 -4.00 -4.93 13.22
CA ARG A 19 -4.41 -5.43 14.55
C ARG A 19 -3.34 -6.26 15.26
N ARG A 20 -2.51 -7.01 14.53
CA ARG A 20 -1.56 -7.95 15.13
C ARG A 20 -0.17 -7.37 15.35
N HIS A 21 0.23 -6.41 14.52
CA HIS A 21 1.61 -5.98 14.45
C HIS A 21 1.83 -4.50 14.77
N ILE A 22 0.80 -3.65 14.67
CA ILE A 22 0.91 -2.22 14.95
C ILE A 22 0.27 -1.95 16.30
N LYS A 23 0.94 -1.16 17.14
CA LYS A 23 0.44 -0.80 18.47
C LYS A 23 -0.57 0.33 18.36
N ASP A 24 -1.48 0.38 19.33
CA ASP A 24 -2.39 1.52 19.47
C ASP A 24 -1.61 2.82 19.70
N GLU A 25 -2.13 3.92 19.16
CA GLU A 25 -1.57 5.28 19.34
C GLU A 25 -0.08 5.42 18.95
N SER A 26 0.44 4.54 18.08
CA SER A 26 1.86 4.52 17.71
C SER A 26 2.16 5.09 16.32
N VAL A 27 1.19 5.73 15.66
CA VAL A 27 1.32 6.22 14.28
C VAL A 27 1.04 7.72 14.25
N ASP A 28 2.06 8.51 13.88
CA ASP A 28 1.94 9.98 13.78
C ASP A 28 1.31 10.43 12.45
N LEU A 29 1.57 9.70 11.36
CA LEU A 29 1.12 10.04 10.01
C LEU A 29 0.80 8.77 9.21
N CYS A 30 -0.33 8.79 8.51
CA CYS A 30 -0.76 7.71 7.63
C CYS A 30 -1.05 8.26 6.22
N TYR A 31 -0.49 7.61 5.20
CA TYR A 31 -0.84 7.85 3.80
C TYR A 31 -1.44 6.56 3.23
N ILE A 32 -2.63 6.66 2.62
CA ILE A 32 -3.32 5.55 1.99
C ILE A 32 -3.87 5.98 0.64
N ASP A 33 -3.75 5.09 -0.34
CA ASP A 33 -4.39 5.20 -1.66
C ASP A 33 -5.26 3.94 -1.89
N PRO A 34 -6.40 3.83 -1.18
CA PRO A 34 -7.28 2.68 -1.33
C PRO A 34 -7.91 2.69 -2.73
N PRO A 35 -8.30 1.52 -3.28
CA PRO A 35 -8.94 1.48 -4.58
C PRO A 35 -10.20 2.34 -4.59
N PHE A 36 -10.30 3.26 -5.55
CA PHE A 36 -11.52 4.00 -5.77
C PHE A 36 -12.63 3.04 -6.21
N ASN A 37 -13.81 3.15 -5.62
CA ASN A 37 -15.00 2.39 -6.03
C ASN A 37 -15.60 2.96 -7.35
N SER A 38 -14.75 3.16 -8.36
CA SER A 38 -15.10 3.77 -9.65
C SER A 38 -15.56 2.73 -10.68
N LYS A 39 -15.65 1.45 -10.29
CA LYS A 39 -15.88 0.29 -11.19
C LYS A 39 -14.83 0.14 -12.30
N ARG A 40 -13.71 0.86 -12.21
CA ARG A 40 -12.55 0.67 -13.09
C ARG A 40 -11.69 -0.46 -12.52
N TYR A 41 -11.21 -1.34 -13.39
CA TYR A 41 -10.23 -2.36 -13.00
C TYR A 41 -8.85 -1.71 -12.87
N TYR A 42 -8.38 -1.48 -11.65
CA TYR A 42 -7.05 -0.94 -11.35
C TYR A 42 -5.95 -2.01 -11.27
N ASN A 43 -6.24 -3.26 -11.67
CA ASN A 43 -5.25 -4.32 -11.75
C ASN A 43 -4.38 -4.14 -13.01
N GLN A 44 -3.61 -3.05 -13.04
CA GLN A 44 -2.67 -2.74 -14.11
C GLN A 44 -1.24 -3.01 -13.64
N ILE A 45 -1.05 -4.09 -12.89
CA ILE A 45 0.27 -4.58 -12.58
C ILE A 45 0.46 -5.80 -13.50
N TYR A 46 1.40 -5.70 -14.44
CA TYR A 46 1.93 -6.78 -15.31
C TYR A 46 1.38 -7.01 -16.73
N ASN A 47 0.82 -6.02 -17.44
CA ASN A 47 0.55 -6.22 -18.89
C ASN A 47 1.48 -5.48 -19.87
N ASN A 48 2.25 -4.47 -19.43
CA ASN A 48 3.04 -3.65 -20.37
C ASN A 48 4.52 -3.59 -19.99
N ILE A 49 5.25 -4.67 -20.24
CA ILE A 49 6.68 -4.56 -20.48
C ILE A 49 6.84 -3.88 -21.86
N GLY A 50 7.11 -2.57 -21.88
CA GLY A 50 7.64 -1.88 -23.07
C GLY A 50 6.72 -0.90 -23.80
N LYS A 51 5.68 -0.32 -23.19
CA LYS A 51 5.01 0.87 -23.76
C LYS A 51 4.87 1.97 -22.73
N GLU A 52 5.41 3.15 -23.05
CA GLU A 52 5.31 4.37 -22.26
C GLU A 52 3.85 4.73 -22.00
N GLU A 53 3.46 4.80 -20.73
CA GLU A 53 2.16 5.30 -20.32
C GLU A 53 2.15 6.82 -20.42
N GLN A 54 1.32 7.35 -21.32
CA GLN A 54 0.92 8.75 -21.24
C GLN A 54 -0.03 8.91 -20.06
N ALA A 55 0.40 9.74 -19.11
CA ALA A 55 -0.46 10.18 -18.01
C ALA A 55 -1.72 10.82 -18.58
N GLN A 56 -2.87 10.15 -18.42
CA GLN A 56 -4.16 10.78 -18.66
C GLN A 56 -4.45 11.70 -17.48
N ALA A 57 -4.05 12.96 -17.61
CA ALA A 57 -4.65 14.05 -16.86
C ALA A 57 -6.07 14.30 -17.40
N GLN A 58 -7.04 14.48 -16.50
CA GLN A 58 -8.40 14.94 -16.85
C GLN A 58 -8.37 16.35 -17.43
#